data_AF-A0A8J5PHT6-F1
#
_entry.id   AF-A0A8J5PHT6-F1
#
_cell.length_a   1.000
_cell.length_b   1.000
_cell.length_c   1.000
_cell.angle_alpha   90.00
_cell.angle_beta   90.00
_cell.angle_gamma   90.00
#
_symmetry.space_group_name_H-M   'P 1'
#
loop_
_entity.id
_entity.type
_entity.pdbx_description
1 polymer ?
#
loop_
_entity_poly.entity_id
_entity_poly.type
_entity_poly.pdbx_seq_one_letter_code
_entity_poly.pdbx_strand_id
1 'polypeptide(L)'
;MPDELHLSSDPREQKPRSSMTLNTTLDDGTTINLTVSPASTASSAVTASTTFTHTSFSFQINTLPLNQALTLRTVSPSPEAPCSQKHQPSDRHPNPISTNKPRIKHSSSSKMPDVQLPEDIVAIDTGERSLLFYVAPDENGSNQLSYLESPDQYGVGNYKVVKIGHAEDKNPENDNKRMRPIIVSGKNKQVAAITWKGSEGIEIRVYYVAEKSELLREVCKTGNGGWYIGALSYYDYISNPFKVVPGTSISASVHIPSPGKYNLRVFAVEEGKAIKGVPQIYVYKFKRDLDSGKDTWDGGSISSKITEY
;
A
#
# COMPACT_ATOMS: atom_id res chain seq x y z
N MET A 1 11.76 53.91 -7.38
CA MET A 1 10.34 53.64 -7.11
C MET A 1 10.23 52.19 -6.70
N PRO A 2 9.62 51.84 -5.55
CA PRO A 2 9.44 50.45 -5.17
C PRO A 2 8.21 49.89 -5.91
N ASP A 3 8.39 48.74 -6.56
CA ASP A 3 7.31 47.98 -7.19
C ASP A 3 6.41 47.38 -6.11
N GLU A 4 5.13 47.79 -6.09
CA GLU A 4 4.11 47.20 -5.26
C GLU A 4 3.71 45.82 -5.83
N LEU A 5 3.95 44.77 -5.04
CA LEU A 5 3.44 43.43 -5.32
C LEU A 5 1.92 43.41 -5.13
N HIS A 6 1.19 43.40 -6.25
CA HIS A 6 -0.25 43.15 -6.26
C HIS A 6 -0.53 41.70 -5.82
N LEU A 7 -1.03 41.54 -4.60
CA LEU A 7 -1.62 40.29 -4.15
C LEU A 7 -3.07 40.20 -4.65
N SER A 8 -3.33 39.25 -5.54
CA SER A 8 -4.67 38.89 -6.00
C SER A 8 -5.49 38.35 -4.83
N SER A 9 -6.70 38.89 -4.64
CA SER A 9 -7.64 38.48 -3.61
C SER A 9 -8.68 37.47 -4.13
N ASP A 10 -8.43 36.80 -5.26
CA ASP A 10 -9.37 35.86 -5.84
C ASP A 10 -9.33 34.51 -5.09
N PRO A 11 -10.40 34.10 -4.39
CA PRO A 11 -10.47 32.82 -3.69
C PRO A 11 -10.48 31.60 -4.62
N ARG A 12 -10.48 31.80 -5.95
CA ARG A 12 -10.37 30.74 -6.96
C ARG A 12 -8.97 30.56 -7.53
N GLU A 13 -8.01 31.41 -7.17
CA GLU A 13 -6.62 31.18 -7.56
C GLU A 13 -6.07 29.97 -6.78
N GLN A 14 -5.87 28.85 -7.48
CA GLN A 14 -5.08 27.74 -6.99
C GLN A 14 -3.65 28.24 -6.77
N LYS A 15 -3.35 28.62 -5.53
CA LYS A 15 -2.00 28.96 -5.08
C LYS A 15 -1.06 27.82 -5.51
N PRO A 16 0.02 28.09 -6.26
CA PRO A 16 0.96 27.05 -6.67
C PRO A 16 1.47 26.34 -5.42
N ARG A 17 1.12 25.06 -5.26
CA ARG A 17 1.58 24.23 -4.14
C ARG A 17 2.96 23.71 -4.46
N SER A 18 3.84 23.74 -3.48
CA SER A 18 5.20 23.22 -3.60
C SER A 18 5.17 21.72 -3.89
N SER A 19 5.67 21.33 -5.07
CA SER A 19 6.09 19.96 -5.36
C SER A 19 7.59 19.84 -5.15
N MET A 20 8.06 18.64 -4.80
CA MET A 20 9.48 18.31 -4.81
C MET A 20 9.69 17.23 -5.86
N THR A 21 10.59 17.50 -6.81
CA THR A 21 11.01 16.51 -7.80
C THR A 21 12.49 16.23 -7.58
N LEU A 22 12.82 14.97 -7.29
CA LEU A 22 14.19 14.47 -7.22
C LEU A 22 14.47 13.67 -8.50
N ASN A 23 15.38 14.19 -9.31
CA ASN A 23 15.90 13.51 -10.49
C ASN A 23 17.34 13.13 -10.21
N THR A 24 17.68 11.85 -10.36
CA THR A 24 19.06 11.38 -10.32
C THR A 24 19.33 10.39 -11.44
N THR A 25 20.55 10.41 -11.96
CA THR A 25 21.04 9.46 -12.96
C THR A 25 22.24 8.77 -12.36
N LEU A 26 22.19 7.44 -12.26
CA LEU A 26 23.30 6.63 -11.79
C LEU A 26 24.35 6.46 -12.91
N ASP A 27 25.56 6.07 -12.55
CA ASP A 27 26.67 5.89 -13.50
C ASP A 27 26.38 4.83 -14.58
N ASP A 28 25.44 3.92 -14.31
CA ASP A 28 24.98 2.89 -15.25
C ASP A 28 23.90 3.39 -16.24
N GLY A 29 23.52 4.67 -16.17
CA GLY A 29 22.51 5.29 -17.01
C GLY A 29 21.07 5.17 -16.49
N THR A 30 20.84 4.52 -15.33
CA THR A 30 19.52 4.44 -14.70
C THR A 30 19.06 5.82 -14.23
N THR A 31 17.86 6.23 -14.64
CA THR A 31 17.25 7.49 -14.21
C THR A 31 16.14 7.24 -13.19
N ILE A 32 16.20 7.91 -12.04
CA ILE A 32 15.18 7.89 -11.00
C ILE A 32 14.49 9.25 -10.99
N ASN A 33 13.16 9.27 -11.17
CA ASN A 33 12.35 10.48 -11.11
C ASN A 33 11.30 10.33 -10.00
N LEU A 34 11.55 10.96 -8.86
CA LEU A 34 10.64 10.96 -7.71
C LEU A 34 9.91 12.29 -7.65
N THR A 35 8.58 12.29 -7.73
CA THR A 35 7.77 13.50 -7.54
C THR A 35 6.89 13.35 -6.31
N VAL A 36 7.11 14.23 -5.34
CA VAL A 36 6.30 14.35 -4.13
C VAL A 36 5.38 15.55 -4.29
N SER A 37 4.07 15.28 -4.34
CA SER A 37 3.04 16.30 -4.48
C SER A 37 2.07 16.19 -3.31
N PRO A 38 1.86 17.26 -2.52
CA PRO A 38 0.88 17.21 -1.44
C PRO A 38 -0.54 17.10 -2.02
N ALA A 39 -1.19 15.95 -1.82
CA ALA A 39 -2.61 15.82 -2.11
C ALA A 39 -3.44 16.55 -1.03
N SER A 40 -4.61 17.03 -1.45
CA SER A 40 -5.56 17.82 -0.67
C SER A 40 -5.74 17.33 0.78
N THR A 41 -5.25 18.10 1.76
CA THR A 41 -5.57 18.19 3.22
C THR A 41 -5.82 16.94 4.06
N ALA A 42 -5.87 15.73 3.49
CA ALA A 42 -6.25 14.49 4.15
C ALA A 42 -5.37 13.29 3.75
N SER A 43 -4.52 13.42 2.73
CA SER A 43 -3.61 12.36 2.32
C SER A 43 -2.40 12.94 1.60
N SER A 44 -1.20 12.43 1.89
CA SER A 44 -0.01 12.70 1.09
C SER A 44 0.16 11.54 0.11
N ALA A 45 -0.03 11.80 -1.19
CA ALA A 45 0.30 10.83 -2.22
C ALA A 45 1.78 10.98 -2.58
N VAL A 46 2.54 9.89 -2.47
CA VAL A 46 3.93 9.84 -2.94
C VAL A 46 3.97 8.90 -4.12
N THR A 47 4.37 9.41 -5.28
CA THR A 47 4.53 8.61 -6.48
C THR A 47 6.01 8.51 -6.80
N ALA A 48 6.54 7.28 -6.80
CA ALA A 48 7.87 6.98 -7.30
C ALA A 48 7.73 6.28 -8.66
N SER A 49 8.36 6.83 -9.69
CA SER A 49 8.49 6.18 -11.00
C SER A 49 9.97 6.00 -11.32
N THR A 50 10.31 4.84 -11.86
CA THR A 50 11.69 4.47 -12.13
C THR A 50 11.74 3.51 -13.31
N THR A 51 12.73 3.70 -14.17
CA THR A 51 12.96 2.90 -15.37
C THR A 51 14.32 2.22 -15.22
N PHE A 52 14.34 0.88 -15.17
CA PHE A 52 15.55 0.11 -14.85
C PHE A 52 16.11 -0.65 -16.07
N THR A 53 17.44 -0.80 -16.07
CA THR A 53 18.18 -1.83 -16.81
C THR A 53 18.69 -2.98 -15.92
N HIS A 54 18.47 -2.90 -14.59
CA HIS A 54 18.97 -3.84 -13.57
C HIS A 54 17.87 -4.70 -12.90
N THR A 55 18.28 -5.77 -12.21
CA THR A 55 17.40 -6.87 -11.73
C THR A 55 16.68 -6.63 -10.40
N SER A 56 16.95 -5.56 -9.65
CA SER A 56 16.26 -5.27 -8.38
C SER A 56 16.43 -3.83 -7.89
N PHE A 57 15.37 -3.24 -7.32
CA PHE A 57 15.37 -1.95 -6.63
C PHE A 57 14.49 -1.99 -5.38
N SER A 58 14.85 -1.23 -4.35
CA SER A 58 14.04 -1.03 -3.15
C SER A 58 14.05 0.45 -2.80
N PHE A 59 12.89 0.99 -2.48
CA PHE A 59 12.76 2.33 -1.89
C PHE A 59 11.82 2.25 -0.70
N GLN A 60 12.13 3.03 0.32
CA GLN A 60 11.34 3.13 1.54
C GLN A 60 10.90 4.58 1.70
N ILE A 61 9.60 4.78 1.87
CA ILE A 61 9.03 6.10 2.18
C ILE A 61 8.58 6.06 3.63
N ASN A 62 9.21 6.88 4.47
CA ASN A 62 8.78 7.07 5.85
C ASN A 62 7.97 8.36 5.92
N THR A 63 6.67 8.28 6.17
CA THR A 63 5.86 9.44 6.52
C THR A 63 5.79 9.58 8.03
N LEU A 64 6.18 10.74 8.55
CA LEU A 64 5.97 11.06 9.96
C LEU A 64 4.53 11.55 10.15
N PRO A 65 3.83 11.14 11.23
CA PRO A 65 2.54 11.70 11.58
C PRO A 65 2.64 13.23 11.70
N LEU A 66 1.65 13.92 11.14
CA LEU A 66 1.49 15.38 11.18
C LEU A 66 1.20 15.85 12.61
N ASN A 67 2.16 15.72 13.53
CA ASN A 67 2.17 16.34 14.87
C ASN A 67 3.48 16.12 15.66
N GLN A 68 4.50 15.46 15.12
CA GLN A 68 5.84 15.53 15.71
C GLN A 68 6.60 16.71 15.10
N ALA A 69 6.26 17.93 15.55
CA ALA A 69 7.15 19.06 15.38
C ALA A 69 8.46 18.70 16.09
N LEU A 70 9.52 18.43 15.32
CA LEU A 70 10.88 18.41 15.83
C LEU A 70 11.06 19.67 16.67
N THR A 71 11.33 19.49 17.96
CA THR A 71 11.65 20.59 18.86
C THR A 71 12.95 21.19 18.34
N LEU A 72 12.85 22.24 17.54
CA LEU A 72 13.98 23.07 17.15
C LEU A 72 14.62 23.53 18.46
N ARG A 73 15.79 22.97 18.76
CA ARG A 73 16.63 23.40 19.87
C ARG A 73 16.81 24.90 19.73
N THR A 74 16.10 25.64 20.57
CA THR A 74 16.27 27.07 20.72
C THR A 74 17.64 27.26 21.33
N VAL A 75 18.58 27.77 20.54
CA VAL A 75 19.89 28.19 21.04
C VAL A 75 19.63 29.32 22.04
N SER A 76 20.06 29.12 23.28
CA SER A 76 19.97 30.11 24.35
C SER A 76 20.55 31.46 23.92
N PRO A 77 19.83 32.58 24.08
CA PRO A 77 20.45 33.89 24.01
C PRO A 77 21.20 34.18 25.33
N SER A 78 22.37 34.78 25.18
CA SER A 78 23.25 35.28 26.24
C SER A 78 22.60 36.43 27.04
N PRO A 79 22.94 36.65 28.32
CA PRO A 79 22.18 37.56 29.19
C PRO A 79 22.56 39.04 29.04
N GLU A 80 21.50 39.85 29.21
CA GLU A 80 21.42 41.21 29.78
C GLU A 80 21.95 42.45 29.05
N ALA A 81 21.02 43.40 28.83
CA ALA A 81 21.09 44.74 29.44
C ALA A 81 19.66 45.30 29.65
N PRO A 82 19.39 46.06 30.73
CA PRO A 82 18.04 46.51 31.10
C PRO A 82 17.74 47.91 30.56
N CYS A 83 16.52 48.13 30.07
CA CYS A 83 15.97 49.49 29.97
C CYS A 83 14.43 49.52 30.05
N SER A 84 13.96 50.04 31.18
CA SER A 84 12.87 51.02 31.39
C SER A 84 11.49 50.85 30.72
N GLN A 85 10.50 50.80 31.61
CA GLN A 85 9.06 50.98 31.44
C GLN A 85 8.64 52.16 30.54
N LYS A 86 7.49 52.05 29.86
CA LYS A 86 6.42 53.05 29.89
C LYS A 86 5.11 52.59 29.21
N HIS A 87 4.02 52.77 29.98
CA HIS A 87 2.63 53.09 29.63
C HIS A 87 1.87 52.36 28.50
N GLN A 88 0.86 51.61 28.97
CA GLN A 88 -0.49 51.45 28.41
C GLN A 88 -1.08 52.75 27.84
N PRO A 89 -1.94 52.66 26.81
CA PRO A 89 -3.36 52.86 27.12
C PRO A 89 -4.31 51.88 26.42
N SER A 90 -5.45 51.75 27.09
CA SER A 90 -6.69 51.08 26.74
C SER A 90 -7.35 51.70 25.50
N ASP A 91 -7.70 50.88 24.50
CA ASP A 91 -8.76 51.22 23.55
C ASP A 91 -9.89 50.20 23.58
N ARG A 92 -11.06 50.72 23.98
CA ARG A 92 -12.36 50.05 23.96
C ARG A 92 -12.89 50.07 22.53
N HIS A 93 -13.01 48.91 21.89
CA HIS A 93 -13.81 48.79 20.67
C HIS A 93 -15.28 48.49 20.99
N PRO A 94 -16.24 49.14 20.31
CA PRO A 94 -17.67 48.86 20.48
C PRO A 94 -18.09 47.57 19.75
N ASN A 95 -19.01 46.85 20.38
CA ASN A 95 -19.68 45.66 19.83
C ASN A 95 -20.39 45.96 18.50
N PRO A 96 -20.18 45.16 17.44
CA PRO A 96 -21.00 45.24 16.25
C PRO A 96 -22.33 44.51 16.47
N ILE A 97 -23.38 45.20 16.05
CA ILE A 97 -24.79 44.84 16.08
C ILE A 97 -25.04 43.55 15.28
N SER A 98 -25.71 42.61 15.94
CA SER A 98 -26.25 41.38 15.36
C SER A 98 -27.24 41.71 14.24
N THR A 99 -26.87 41.40 13.00
CA THR A 99 -27.79 41.35 11.86
C THR A 99 -28.10 39.89 11.56
N ASN A 100 -29.32 39.48 11.91
CA ASN A 100 -29.87 38.17 11.57
C ASN A 100 -29.89 38.00 10.04
N LYS A 101 -28.98 37.19 9.51
CA LYS A 101 -29.08 36.68 8.13
C LYS A 101 -30.16 35.59 8.06
N PRO A 102 -30.96 35.56 6.99
CA PRO A 102 -31.98 34.52 6.80
C PRO A 102 -31.31 33.15 6.68
N ARG A 103 -31.83 32.20 7.46
CA ARG A 103 -31.41 30.80 7.52
C ARG A 103 -31.74 30.14 6.17
N ILE A 104 -30.78 30.15 5.25
CA ILE A 104 -30.83 29.37 4.02
C ILE A 104 -30.88 27.90 4.45
N LYS A 105 -32.01 27.23 4.19
CA LYS A 105 -32.13 25.79 4.34
C LYS A 105 -31.14 25.17 3.36
N HIS A 106 -29.99 24.74 3.88
CA HIS A 106 -29.11 23.83 3.16
C HIS A 106 -29.94 22.59 2.82
N SER A 107 -30.24 22.43 1.53
CA SER A 107 -30.76 21.19 0.96
C SER A 107 -29.93 20.04 1.52
N SER A 108 -30.60 19.08 2.16
CA SER A 108 -29.97 17.89 2.69
C SER A 108 -29.17 17.24 1.57
N SER A 109 -27.84 17.33 1.66
CA SER A 109 -26.92 16.54 0.85
C SER A 109 -27.41 15.11 0.91
N SER A 110 -27.79 14.54 -0.24
CA SER A 110 -27.98 13.10 -0.34
C SER A 110 -26.71 12.47 0.24
N LYS A 111 -26.89 11.57 1.19
CA LYS A 111 -25.79 10.74 1.69
C LYS A 111 -25.30 9.95 0.48
N MET A 112 -24.26 10.43 -0.19
CA MET A 112 -23.50 9.54 -1.06
C MET A 112 -23.06 8.38 -0.16
N PRO A 113 -23.24 7.12 -0.60
CA PRO A 113 -22.74 5.98 0.15
C PRO A 113 -21.28 6.25 0.49
N ASP A 114 -20.94 6.07 1.76
CA ASP A 114 -19.61 6.36 2.27
C ASP A 114 -18.64 5.42 1.55
N VAL A 115 -17.97 5.92 0.51
CA VAL A 115 -17.08 5.12 -0.33
C VAL A 115 -15.84 4.86 0.49
N GLN A 116 -15.79 3.69 1.13
CA GLN A 116 -14.62 3.27 1.89
C GLN A 116 -13.46 3.01 0.93
N LEU A 117 -12.39 3.79 1.08
CA LEU A 117 -11.15 3.57 0.35
C LEU A 117 -10.49 2.26 0.83
N PRO A 118 -9.78 1.54 -0.06
CA PRO A 118 -9.03 0.36 0.34
C PRO A 118 -7.92 0.73 1.34
N GLU A 119 -7.72 -0.14 2.33
CA GLU A 119 -6.69 0.06 3.37
C GLU A 119 -5.27 -0.20 2.85
N ASP A 120 -5.14 -1.01 1.81
CA ASP A 120 -3.88 -1.39 1.19
C ASP A 120 -4.07 -1.61 -0.32
N ILE A 121 -3.01 -1.33 -1.08
CA ILE A 121 -2.96 -1.53 -2.53
C ILE A 121 -1.57 -2.06 -2.93
N VAL A 122 -1.53 -2.95 -3.91
CA VAL A 122 -0.28 -3.41 -4.51
C VAL A 122 -0.39 -3.41 -6.03
N ALA A 123 0.58 -2.78 -6.69
CA ALA A 123 0.67 -2.75 -8.13
C ALA A 123 1.68 -3.78 -8.63
N ILE A 124 1.36 -4.43 -9.75
CA ILE A 124 2.33 -5.18 -10.56
C ILE A 124 2.21 -4.75 -12.01
N ASP A 125 3.32 -4.84 -12.73
CA ASP A 125 3.37 -4.63 -14.17
C ASP A 125 3.77 -5.95 -14.83
N THR A 126 2.90 -6.48 -15.69
CA THR A 126 3.16 -7.74 -16.38
C THR A 126 3.95 -7.56 -17.68
N GLY A 127 4.22 -6.32 -18.09
CA GLY A 127 4.70 -5.94 -19.41
C GLY A 127 3.58 -5.89 -20.47
N GLU A 128 2.44 -6.51 -20.21
CA GLU A 128 1.26 -6.46 -21.09
C GLU A 128 0.17 -5.55 -20.51
N ARG A 129 0.06 -5.49 -19.18
CA ARG A 129 -0.91 -4.68 -18.43
C ARG A 129 -0.37 -4.34 -17.06
N SER A 130 -0.80 -3.20 -16.53
CA SER A 130 -0.62 -2.85 -15.12
C SER A 130 -1.85 -3.29 -14.34
N LEU A 131 -1.63 -3.99 -13.22
CA LEU A 131 -2.69 -4.47 -12.33
C LEU A 131 -2.51 -3.85 -10.95
N LEU A 132 -3.57 -3.24 -10.40
CA LEU A 132 -3.58 -2.69 -9.04
C LEU A 132 -4.53 -3.51 -8.17
N PHE A 133 -3.98 -4.38 -7.33
CA PHE A 133 -4.75 -5.22 -6.41
C PHE A 133 -5.08 -4.46 -5.13
N TYR A 134 -6.27 -4.74 -4.59
CA TYR A 134 -6.77 -4.14 -3.37
C TYR A 134 -7.86 -5.01 -2.74
N VAL A 135 -8.20 -4.71 -1.48
CA VAL A 135 -9.30 -5.34 -0.75
C VAL A 135 -10.33 -4.28 -0.42
N ALA A 136 -11.59 -4.55 -0.75
CA ALA A 136 -12.71 -3.68 -0.44
C ALA A 136 -13.93 -4.52 0.00
N PRO A 137 -14.79 -3.98 0.87
CA PRO A 137 -16.04 -4.65 1.21
C PRO A 137 -16.96 -4.76 -0.03
N ASP A 138 -17.64 -5.89 -0.16
CA ASP A 138 -18.73 -6.07 -1.12
C ASP A 138 -20.05 -5.49 -0.59
N GLU A 139 -21.14 -5.68 -1.34
CA GLU A 139 -22.48 -5.21 -0.96
C GLU A 139 -23.00 -5.85 0.33
N ASN A 140 -22.44 -7.00 0.74
CA ASN A 140 -22.78 -7.71 1.96
C ASN A 140 -21.82 -7.36 3.12
N GLY A 141 -20.86 -6.45 2.91
CA GLY A 141 -19.83 -6.09 3.88
C GLY A 141 -18.69 -7.11 4.01
N SER A 142 -18.66 -8.14 3.17
CA SER A 142 -17.57 -9.14 3.14
C SER A 142 -16.38 -8.58 2.37
N ASN A 143 -15.16 -8.73 2.91
CA ASN A 143 -13.97 -8.19 2.24
C ASN A 143 -13.59 -9.05 1.03
N GLN A 144 -13.55 -8.40 -0.12
CA GLN A 144 -13.35 -9.01 -1.43
C GLN A 144 -12.01 -8.57 -2.03
N LEU A 145 -11.18 -9.54 -2.42
CA LEU A 145 -9.99 -9.29 -3.23
C LEU A 145 -10.39 -8.89 -4.66
N SER A 146 -9.88 -7.76 -5.13
CA SER A 146 -10.17 -7.20 -6.45
C SER A 146 -8.91 -6.57 -7.05
N TYR A 147 -8.95 -6.26 -8.35
CA TYR A 147 -7.92 -5.46 -8.99
C TYR A 147 -8.47 -4.54 -10.08
N LEU A 148 -7.77 -3.44 -10.31
CA LEU A 148 -7.93 -2.61 -11.50
C LEU A 148 -6.98 -3.14 -12.57
N GLU A 149 -7.49 -3.35 -13.78
CA GLU A 149 -6.73 -3.80 -14.94
C GLU A 149 -6.64 -2.68 -15.96
N SER A 150 -5.42 -2.33 -16.39
CA SER A 150 -5.23 -1.38 -17.47
C SER A 150 -5.81 -1.90 -18.79
N PRO A 151 -6.27 -0.99 -19.68
CA PRO A 151 -6.78 -1.40 -20.99
C PRO A 151 -5.70 -2.04 -21.87
N ASP A 152 -4.45 -1.58 -21.73
CA ASP A 152 -3.29 -2.02 -22.49
C ASP A 152 -1.98 -1.88 -21.69
N GLN A 153 -0.86 -2.17 -22.35
CA GLN A 153 0.49 -2.11 -21.79
C GLN A 153 0.99 -0.70 -21.46
N TYR A 154 0.30 0.35 -21.91
CA TYR A 154 0.69 1.75 -21.66
C TYR A 154 0.00 2.31 -20.41
N GLY A 155 -1.01 1.63 -19.88
CA GLY A 155 -1.71 2.08 -18.68
C GLY A 155 -2.60 3.31 -18.92
N VAL A 156 -2.87 3.68 -20.17
CA VAL A 156 -3.61 4.90 -20.53
C VAL A 156 -5.08 4.58 -20.80
N GLY A 157 -5.99 5.18 -20.04
CA GLY A 157 -7.42 5.07 -20.24
C GLY A 157 -8.15 4.55 -19.01
N ASN A 158 -9.37 4.05 -19.22
CA ASN A 158 -10.22 3.58 -18.13
C ASN A 158 -9.82 2.17 -17.70
N TYR A 159 -9.48 2.03 -16.43
CA TYR A 159 -9.19 0.73 -15.84
C TYR A 159 -10.48 -0.05 -15.62
N LYS A 160 -10.42 -1.36 -15.87
CA LYS A 160 -11.52 -2.28 -15.60
C LYS A 160 -11.38 -2.83 -14.18
N VAL A 161 -12.46 -2.79 -13.41
CA VAL A 161 -12.53 -3.47 -12.11
C VAL A 161 -12.78 -4.96 -12.33
N VAL A 162 -11.96 -5.81 -11.71
CA VAL A 162 -12.12 -7.27 -11.70
C VAL A 162 -12.15 -7.77 -10.26
N LYS A 163 -13.19 -8.54 -9.92
CA LYS A 163 -13.35 -9.18 -8.61
C LYS A 163 -12.83 -10.61 -8.67
N ILE A 164 -12.00 -11.02 -7.72
CA ILE A 164 -11.53 -12.41 -7.59
C ILE A 164 -12.42 -13.11 -6.55
N GLY A 165 -13.68 -13.39 -6.91
CA GLY A 165 -14.64 -13.99 -5.97
C GLY A 165 -14.42 -15.48 -5.72
N HIS A 166 -13.96 -16.21 -6.75
CA HIS A 166 -13.71 -17.64 -6.69
C HIS A 166 -12.44 -17.99 -7.46
N ALA A 167 -11.74 -19.03 -7.02
CA ALA A 167 -10.61 -19.59 -7.72
C ALA A 167 -10.72 -21.12 -7.79
N GLU A 168 -10.20 -21.68 -8.88
CA GLU A 168 -10.16 -23.13 -9.08
C GLU A 168 -9.20 -23.80 -8.09
N ASP A 169 -9.69 -24.74 -7.31
CA ASP A 169 -8.85 -25.66 -6.56
C ASP A 169 -8.43 -26.80 -7.47
N LYS A 170 -7.15 -26.82 -7.84
CA LYS A 170 -6.54 -27.89 -8.67
C LYS A 170 -6.40 -29.21 -7.91
N ASN A 171 -6.62 -29.21 -6.60
CA ASN A 171 -6.55 -30.40 -5.76
C ASN A 171 -7.78 -30.50 -4.83
N PRO A 172 -8.99 -30.56 -5.40
CA PRO A 172 -10.20 -30.49 -4.62
C PRO A 172 -10.42 -31.81 -3.86
N GLU A 173 -10.95 -31.72 -2.64
CA GLU A 173 -11.36 -32.92 -1.88
C GLU A 173 -12.45 -33.74 -2.61
N ASN A 174 -13.26 -33.07 -3.44
CA ASN A 174 -14.26 -33.67 -4.33
C ASN A 174 -14.64 -32.68 -5.45
N ASP A 175 -15.22 -33.18 -6.54
CA ASP A 175 -15.57 -32.38 -7.72
C ASP A 175 -16.48 -31.18 -7.42
N ASN A 176 -17.34 -31.28 -6.40
CA ASN A 176 -18.25 -30.21 -6.01
C ASN A 176 -17.53 -29.03 -5.31
N LYS A 177 -16.26 -29.18 -4.93
CA LYS A 177 -15.42 -28.15 -4.30
C LYS A 177 -14.36 -27.58 -5.24
N ARG A 178 -14.49 -27.80 -6.55
CA ARG A 178 -13.51 -27.31 -7.54
C ARG A 178 -13.37 -25.79 -7.56
N MET A 179 -14.41 -25.02 -7.20
CA MET A 179 -14.30 -23.56 -7.05
C MET A 179 -14.37 -23.20 -5.58
N ARG A 180 -13.31 -22.59 -5.05
CA ARG A 180 -13.27 -22.10 -3.67
C ARG A 180 -13.53 -20.59 -3.63
N PRO A 181 -14.38 -20.11 -2.70
CA PRO A 181 -14.58 -18.69 -2.51
C PRO A 181 -13.32 -18.04 -1.94
N ILE A 182 -13.01 -16.83 -2.41
CA ILE A 182 -11.89 -16.01 -1.93
C ILE A 182 -12.45 -14.89 -1.05
N ILE A 183 -12.39 -15.11 0.26
CA ILE A 183 -12.89 -14.17 1.27
C ILE A 183 -11.72 -13.72 2.14
N VAL A 184 -11.55 -12.40 2.23
CA VAL A 184 -10.42 -11.77 2.92
C VAL A 184 -10.81 -11.42 4.36
N SER A 185 -9.84 -11.48 5.28
CA SER A 185 -10.05 -11.11 6.67
C SER A 185 -10.45 -9.64 6.83
N GLY A 186 -11.42 -9.41 7.74
CA GLY A 186 -11.77 -8.07 8.18
C GLY A 186 -10.72 -7.42 9.08
N LYS A 187 -9.80 -8.21 9.64
CA LYS A 187 -8.69 -7.74 10.49
C LYS A 187 -7.40 -7.55 9.72
N ASN A 188 -7.26 -8.20 8.57
CA ASN A 188 -6.08 -8.19 7.73
C ASN A 188 -6.48 -8.01 6.26
N LYS A 189 -6.53 -6.75 5.81
CA LYS A 189 -6.86 -6.39 4.43
C LYS A 189 -5.62 -6.13 3.57
N GLN A 190 -4.43 -6.43 4.11
CA GLN A 190 -3.17 -6.25 3.41
C GLN A 190 -3.02 -7.27 2.28
N VAL A 191 -2.41 -6.81 1.19
CA VAL A 191 -2.20 -7.61 -0.02
C VAL A 191 -0.76 -7.52 -0.49
N ALA A 192 -0.26 -8.60 -1.06
CA ALA A 192 1.00 -8.57 -1.80
C ALA A 192 0.83 -9.28 -3.12
N ALA A 193 1.48 -8.79 -4.17
CA ALA A 193 1.44 -9.42 -5.48
C ALA A 193 2.83 -9.44 -6.11
N ILE A 194 3.08 -10.49 -6.89
CA ILE A 194 4.29 -10.63 -7.70
C ILE A 194 3.91 -11.14 -9.07
N THR A 195 4.76 -10.82 -10.05
CA THR A 195 4.62 -11.28 -11.41
C THR A 195 5.96 -11.63 -12.03
N TRP A 196 5.96 -12.63 -12.92
CA TRP A 196 7.12 -12.95 -13.76
C TRP A 196 6.69 -13.66 -15.05
N LYS A 197 7.60 -13.78 -16.01
CA LYS A 197 7.38 -14.58 -17.22
C LYS A 197 7.83 -16.03 -16.97
N GLY A 198 6.86 -16.94 -16.90
CA GLY A 198 7.07 -18.39 -16.82
C GLY A 198 7.09 -19.06 -18.20
N SER A 199 7.17 -20.40 -18.21
CA SER A 199 7.12 -21.21 -19.44
C SER A 199 5.74 -21.20 -20.10
N GLU A 200 4.68 -21.00 -19.31
CA GLU A 200 3.28 -21.01 -19.75
C GLU A 200 2.71 -19.59 -19.96
N GLY A 201 3.57 -18.56 -19.91
CA GLY A 201 3.19 -17.16 -20.05
C GLY A 201 3.43 -16.36 -18.77
N ILE A 202 2.70 -15.26 -18.60
CA ILE A 202 2.79 -14.41 -17.41
C ILE A 202 2.23 -15.18 -16.20
N GLU A 203 3.00 -15.21 -15.14
CA GLU A 203 2.67 -15.81 -13.86
C GLU A 203 2.36 -14.70 -12.87
N ILE A 204 1.18 -14.74 -12.25
CA ILE A 204 0.77 -13.79 -11.22
C ILE A 204 0.48 -14.59 -9.96
N ARG A 205 0.97 -14.12 -8.82
CA ARG A 205 0.64 -14.63 -7.49
C ARG A 205 0.20 -13.48 -6.62
N VAL A 206 -0.91 -13.65 -5.92
CA VAL A 206 -1.47 -12.66 -4.99
C VAL A 206 -1.64 -13.33 -3.64
N TYR A 207 -1.06 -12.70 -2.63
CA TYR A 207 -1.07 -13.13 -1.24
C TYR A 207 -2.03 -12.26 -0.44
N TYR A 208 -2.84 -12.92 0.38
CA TYR A 208 -3.87 -12.29 1.21
C TYR A 208 -4.07 -13.11 2.49
N VAL A 209 -4.84 -12.56 3.43
CA VAL A 209 -5.21 -13.28 4.67
C VAL A 209 -6.66 -13.72 4.61
N ALA A 210 -6.91 -15.02 4.82
CA ALA A 210 -8.26 -15.57 4.79
C ALA A 210 -9.06 -15.24 6.06
N GLU A 211 -10.36 -14.95 5.90
CA GLU A 211 -11.24 -14.47 6.97
C GLU A 211 -11.33 -15.38 8.20
N LYS A 212 -11.57 -16.67 8.00
CA LYS A 212 -11.87 -17.57 9.12
C LYS A 212 -10.64 -18.04 9.87
N SER A 213 -9.55 -18.23 9.15
CA SER A 213 -8.34 -18.87 9.68
C SER A 213 -7.25 -17.88 10.04
N GLU A 214 -7.34 -16.64 9.55
CA GLU A 214 -6.29 -15.61 9.61
C GLU A 214 -4.96 -16.12 9.02
N LEU A 215 -5.04 -17.12 8.15
CA LEU A 215 -3.89 -17.72 7.50
C LEU A 215 -3.54 -16.95 6.23
N LEU A 216 -2.24 -16.80 6.00
CA LEU A 216 -1.71 -16.37 4.72
C LEU A 216 -2.12 -17.39 3.64
N ARG A 217 -2.66 -16.86 2.54
CA ARG A 217 -3.15 -17.60 1.39
C ARG A 217 -2.64 -16.99 0.11
N GLU A 218 -2.65 -17.80 -0.94
CA GLU A 218 -2.22 -17.49 -2.29
C GLU A 218 -3.34 -17.81 -3.29
N VAL A 219 -3.60 -16.86 -4.21
CA VAL A 219 -4.30 -17.11 -5.48
C VAL A 219 -3.33 -16.87 -6.63
N CYS A 220 -3.47 -17.67 -7.69
CA CYS A 220 -2.55 -17.73 -8.81
C CYS A 220 -3.29 -17.52 -10.13
N LYS A 221 -2.60 -16.94 -11.10
CA LYS A 221 -3.01 -16.92 -12.51
C LYS A 221 -1.79 -17.20 -13.37
N THR A 222 -1.96 -18.00 -14.41
CA THR A 222 -0.89 -18.39 -15.35
C THR A 222 -1.39 -18.21 -16.78
N GLY A 223 -0.64 -17.43 -17.56
CA GLY A 223 -0.99 -17.06 -18.92
C GLY A 223 -2.42 -16.49 -19.01
N ASN A 224 -3.18 -16.98 -19.98
CA ASN A 224 -4.58 -16.59 -20.20
C ASN A 224 -5.58 -17.40 -19.35
N GLY A 225 -5.11 -18.27 -18.46
CA GLY A 225 -5.95 -19.12 -17.62
C GLY A 225 -6.78 -18.35 -16.58
N GLY A 226 -7.71 -19.07 -15.93
CA GLY A 226 -8.48 -18.56 -14.80
C GLY A 226 -7.64 -18.41 -13.52
N TRP A 227 -8.24 -17.81 -12.49
CA TRP A 227 -7.66 -17.80 -11.16
C TRP A 227 -7.76 -19.20 -10.53
N TYR A 228 -6.69 -19.66 -9.92
CA TYR A 228 -6.64 -20.93 -9.20
C TYR A 228 -5.98 -20.75 -7.83
N ILE A 229 -6.30 -21.64 -6.91
CA ILE A 229 -5.75 -21.70 -5.56
C ILE A 229 -4.28 -22.08 -5.65
N GLY A 230 -3.41 -21.36 -4.93
CA GLY A 230 -1.97 -21.63 -4.91
C GLY A 230 -1.53 -22.69 -3.91
N ALA A 231 -0.26 -23.08 -3.96
CA ALA A 231 0.30 -24.10 -3.08
C ALA A 231 0.27 -23.69 -1.59
N LEU A 232 0.25 -22.39 -1.32
CA LEU A 232 0.07 -21.87 0.05
C LEU A 232 -1.35 -22.13 0.59
N SER A 233 -2.28 -22.56 -0.26
CA SER A 233 -3.71 -22.63 0.02
C SER A 233 -4.36 -24.00 -0.24
N TYR A 234 -3.65 -24.99 -0.84
CA TYR A 234 -4.26 -26.26 -1.26
C TYR A 234 -4.83 -27.11 -0.12
N TYR A 235 -4.29 -26.99 1.10
CA TYR A 235 -4.69 -27.88 2.20
C TYR A 235 -4.77 -27.12 3.52
N ASP A 236 -5.96 -26.76 3.99
CA ASP A 236 -6.08 -26.04 5.27
C ASP A 236 -5.47 -26.81 6.47
N TYR A 237 -5.33 -28.14 6.37
CA TYR A 237 -4.77 -29.01 7.40
C TYR A 237 -3.30 -29.43 7.19
N ILE A 238 -2.71 -29.20 6.00
CA ILE A 238 -1.31 -29.54 5.67
C ILE A 238 -0.50 -28.28 5.30
N SER A 239 -1.13 -27.30 4.66
CA SER A 239 -0.52 -25.99 4.41
C SER A 239 -0.13 -25.39 5.75
N ASN A 240 1.14 -25.02 5.87
CA ASN A 240 1.68 -24.51 7.11
C ASN A 240 0.81 -23.34 7.61
N PRO A 241 0.45 -23.33 8.91
CA PRO A 241 -0.51 -22.38 9.46
C PRO A 241 0.16 -21.03 9.73
N PHE A 242 0.54 -20.32 8.66
CA PHE A 242 1.15 -19.00 8.76
C PHE A 242 0.09 -17.96 9.13
N LYS A 243 -0.21 -17.86 10.42
CA LYS A 243 -1.13 -16.85 10.97
C LYS A 243 -0.47 -15.49 10.96
N VAL A 244 -1.12 -14.50 10.35
CA VAL A 244 -0.59 -13.13 10.25
C VAL A 244 -1.15 -12.28 11.38
N VAL A 245 -0.29 -11.50 12.04
CA VAL A 245 -0.72 -10.56 13.10
C VAL A 245 -1.68 -9.51 12.50
N PRO A 246 -2.88 -9.31 13.09
CA PRO A 246 -3.82 -8.28 12.66
C PRO A 246 -3.20 -6.90 12.42
N GLY A 247 -3.53 -6.30 11.27
CA GLY A 247 -3.10 -4.95 10.92
C GLY A 247 -1.63 -4.83 10.49
N THR A 248 -0.95 -5.94 10.21
CA THR A 248 0.46 -5.92 9.75
C THR A 248 0.57 -6.12 8.24
N SER A 249 1.62 -5.55 7.64
CA SER A 249 1.88 -5.63 6.20
C SER A 249 2.33 -7.01 5.76
N ILE A 250 2.00 -7.34 4.51
CA ILE A 250 2.55 -8.47 3.77
C ILE A 250 3.40 -7.91 2.62
N SER A 251 4.52 -8.54 2.32
CA SER A 251 5.32 -8.22 1.15
C SER A 251 5.71 -9.49 0.42
N ALA A 252 5.89 -9.43 -0.89
CA ALA A 252 6.29 -10.59 -1.68
C ALA A 252 7.36 -10.21 -2.69
N SER A 253 8.21 -11.19 -3.02
CA SER A 253 9.26 -11.03 -4.03
C SER A 253 9.44 -12.31 -4.82
N VAL A 254 9.88 -12.14 -6.07
CA VAL A 254 10.31 -13.23 -6.95
C VAL A 254 11.73 -12.96 -7.40
N HIS A 255 12.55 -14.02 -7.40
CA HIS A 255 13.89 -14.00 -7.98
C HIS A 255 14.04 -15.12 -9.00
N ILE A 256 14.43 -14.79 -10.23
CA ILE A 256 14.56 -15.72 -11.36
C ILE A 256 16.06 -15.91 -11.66
N PRO A 257 16.73 -16.89 -11.02
CA PRO A 257 18.16 -17.10 -11.24
C PRO A 257 18.50 -17.60 -12.64
N SER A 258 17.57 -18.28 -13.30
CA SER A 258 17.71 -18.76 -14.68
C SER A 258 16.33 -19.04 -15.27
N PRO A 259 16.18 -19.11 -16.61
CA PRO A 259 14.92 -19.49 -17.24
C PRO A 259 14.37 -20.80 -16.65
N GLY A 260 13.07 -20.81 -16.35
CA GLY A 260 12.38 -21.95 -15.73
C GLY A 260 12.65 -22.18 -14.24
N LYS A 261 13.57 -21.43 -13.61
CA LYS A 261 13.83 -21.48 -12.16
C LYS A 261 13.42 -20.16 -11.52
N TYR A 262 12.69 -20.23 -10.43
CA TYR A 262 12.28 -19.07 -9.68
C TYR A 262 12.26 -19.36 -8.18
N ASN A 263 12.43 -18.32 -7.37
CA ASN A 263 12.33 -18.37 -5.93
C ASN A 263 11.29 -17.35 -5.50
N LEU A 264 10.18 -17.81 -4.92
CA LEU A 264 9.17 -16.94 -4.35
C LEU A 264 9.43 -16.78 -2.86
N ARG A 265 9.25 -15.56 -2.37
CA ARG A 265 9.34 -15.25 -0.94
C ARG A 265 8.17 -14.37 -0.56
N VAL A 266 7.54 -14.69 0.56
CA VAL A 266 6.53 -13.84 1.19
C VAL A 266 7.00 -13.49 2.59
N PHE A 267 6.84 -12.23 2.97
CA PHE A 267 7.25 -11.67 4.24
C PHE A 267 6.00 -11.21 4.97
N ALA A 268 5.83 -11.64 6.22
CA ALA A 268 4.74 -11.18 7.08
C ALA A 268 5.14 -11.30 8.56
N VAL A 269 4.41 -10.62 9.44
CA VAL A 269 4.56 -10.79 10.88
C VAL A 269 3.71 -11.97 11.32
N GLU A 270 4.36 -13.02 11.85
CA GLU A 270 3.65 -14.23 12.30
C GLU A 270 3.10 -14.06 13.73
N GLU A 271 1.85 -14.47 13.95
CA GLU A 271 1.19 -14.39 15.25
C GLU A 271 1.85 -15.30 16.30
N GLY A 272 2.03 -14.78 17.52
CA GLY A 272 2.59 -15.55 18.63
C GLY A 272 4.11 -15.74 18.58
N LYS A 273 4.82 -15.08 17.65
CA LYS A 273 6.27 -15.24 17.45
C LYS A 273 7.11 -14.01 17.84
N ALA A 274 6.56 -13.05 18.59
CA ALA A 274 7.31 -11.89 19.04
C ALA A 274 8.45 -12.28 20.00
N ILE A 275 9.66 -11.76 19.78
CA ILE A 275 10.78 -11.93 20.72
C ILE A 275 10.99 -10.62 21.45
N LYS A 276 10.82 -10.64 22.78
CA LYS A 276 11.02 -9.47 23.66
C LYS A 276 10.21 -8.23 23.25
N GLY A 277 8.98 -8.43 22.77
CA GLY A 277 8.09 -7.34 22.35
C GLY A 277 8.38 -6.79 20.95
N VAL A 278 9.39 -7.29 20.24
CA VAL A 278 9.66 -6.92 18.85
C VAL A 278 8.92 -7.90 17.92
N PRO A 279 8.07 -7.40 17.00
CA PRO A 279 7.41 -8.26 16.02
C PRO A 279 8.48 -8.93 15.14
N GLN A 280 8.42 -10.26 15.05
CA GLN A 280 9.31 -11.00 14.16
C GLN A 280 8.71 -11.07 12.77
N ILE A 281 9.46 -10.57 11.80
CA ILE A 281 9.16 -10.76 10.39
C ILE A 281 9.64 -12.17 9.98
N TYR A 282 8.72 -12.95 9.46
CA TYR A 282 8.99 -14.26 8.90
C TYR A 282 9.15 -14.17 7.39
N VAL A 283 9.99 -15.04 6.84
CA VAL A 283 10.08 -15.27 5.40
C VAL A 283 9.57 -16.68 5.10
N TYR A 284 8.54 -16.74 4.27
CA TYR A 284 8.01 -17.97 3.70
C TYR A 284 8.62 -18.15 2.32
N LYS A 285 9.29 -19.28 2.10
CA LYS A 285 10.02 -19.59 0.87
C LYS A 285 9.31 -20.72 0.14
N PHE A 286 8.96 -20.47 -1.11
CA PHE A 286 8.44 -21.50 -1.98
C PHE A 286 9.53 -22.50 -2.36
N LYS A 287 9.20 -23.79 -2.34
CA LYS A 287 10.06 -24.88 -2.80
C LYS A 287 9.24 -25.80 -3.69
N ARG A 288 9.77 -26.07 -4.88
CA ARG A 288 9.29 -27.12 -5.76
C ARG A 288 10.24 -28.31 -5.66
N ASP A 289 9.72 -29.44 -5.21
CA ASP A 289 10.43 -30.71 -5.30
C ASP A 289 10.54 -31.10 -6.78
N LEU A 290 11.76 -31.28 -7.27
CA LEU A 290 12.02 -31.58 -8.67
C LEU A 290 11.65 -33.03 -9.03
N ASP A 291 11.69 -33.94 -8.05
CA ASP A 291 11.44 -35.36 -8.28
C ASP A 291 9.94 -35.66 -8.19
N SER A 292 9.25 -35.09 -7.20
CA SER A 292 7.81 -35.30 -7.02
C SER A 292 6.92 -34.26 -7.70
N GLY A 293 7.50 -33.14 -8.15
CA GLY A 293 6.73 -31.99 -8.65
C GLY A 293 5.90 -31.28 -7.58
N LYS A 294 6.06 -31.67 -6.30
CA LYS A 294 5.26 -31.16 -5.19
C LYS A 294 5.71 -29.75 -4.82
N ASP A 295 4.75 -28.84 -4.81
CA ASP A 295 4.93 -27.47 -4.38
C ASP A 295 4.70 -27.35 -2.87
N THR A 296 5.64 -26.75 -2.16
CA THR A 296 5.63 -26.59 -0.69
C THR A 296 6.12 -25.20 -0.29
N TRP A 297 5.76 -24.78 0.92
CA TRP A 297 6.18 -23.52 1.50
C TRP A 297 6.82 -23.74 2.86
N ASP A 298 8.05 -23.27 3.03
CA ASP A 298 8.77 -23.37 4.29
C ASP A 298 8.93 -21.99 4.92
N GLY A 299 8.62 -21.87 6.21
CA GLY A 299 8.77 -20.64 6.99
C GLY A 299 10.04 -20.61 7.82
N GLY A 300 10.61 -19.42 8.01
CA GLY A 300 11.66 -19.16 8.98
C GLY A 300 11.72 -17.70 9.36
N SER A 301 12.18 -17.38 10.58
CA SER A 301 12.40 -15.99 10.98
C SER A 301 13.56 -15.38 10.18
N ILE A 302 13.40 -14.12 9.74
CA ILE A 302 14.46 -13.42 8.98
C ILE A 302 15.68 -13.14 9.85
N SER A 303 15.45 -12.93 11.15
CA SER A 303 16.54 -12.74 12.10
C SER A 303 16.22 -13.42 13.42
N SER A 304 17.22 -14.11 13.97
CA SER A 304 17.25 -14.51 15.38
C SER A 304 17.63 -13.34 16.29
N LYS A 305 18.22 -12.27 15.72
CA LYS A 305 18.60 -11.02 16.37
C LYS A 305 18.41 -9.85 15.39
N ILE A 306 17.47 -8.96 15.68
CA ILE A 306 17.47 -7.61 15.08
C ILE A 306 18.50 -6.81 15.86
N THR A 307 19.54 -6.31 15.18
CA THR A 307 20.53 -5.44 15.80
C THR A 307 20.07 -4.02 15.53
N GLU A 308 19.65 -3.29 16.58
CA GLU A 308 19.42 -1.86 16.50
C GLU A 308 20.79 -1.18 16.38
N TYR A 309 20.97 -0.34 15.36
CA TYR A 309 22.14 0.51 15.17
C TYR A 309 21.80 1.94 15.56
#